data_AF-A0ABD4KVF5-F1
#
_entry.id   AF-A0ABD4KVF5-F1
#
_cell.length_a   1.000
_cell.length_b   1.000
_cell.length_c   1.000
_cell.angle_alpha   90.00
_cell.angle_beta   90.00
_cell.angle_gamma   90.00
#
_symmetry.space_group_name_H-M   'P 1'
#
loop_
_entity.id
_entity.type
_entity.pdbx_description
1 polymer ?
#
loop_
_entity_poly.entity_id
_entity_poly.type
_entity_poly.pdbx_seq_one_letter_code
_entity_poly.pdbx_strand_id
1 'polypeptide(L)' 'DIAECFINDTLLPNQQILKQLEDGSLLISSRVTKLGDVIPTLKAWMPKLEVLSPVSLKLELIRELNASLERL' A
#
# COMPACT_ATOMS: atom_id res chain seq x y z
N ASP A 1 -8.89 -3.91 12.73
CA ASP A 1 -7.88 -4.58 11.87
C ASP A 1 -7.42 -3.62 10.76
N ILE A 2 -6.20 -3.73 10.23
CA ILE A 2 -5.73 -2.80 9.16
C ILE A 2 -6.58 -2.95 7.91
N ALA A 3 -7.01 -4.18 7.59
CA ALA A 3 -7.91 -4.44 6.49
C ALA A 3 -9.23 -3.64 6.61
N GLU A 4 -9.80 -3.54 7.81
CA GLU A 4 -11.04 -2.79 8.05
C GLU A 4 -10.91 -1.30 7.73
N CYS A 5 -9.75 -0.68 7.96
CA CYS A 5 -9.53 0.72 7.60
C CYS A 5 -9.64 0.95 6.09
N PHE A 6 -9.14 0.02 5.28
CA PHE A 6 -9.29 0.11 3.83
C PHE A 6 -10.74 -0.16 3.38
N ILE A 7 -11.51 -0.96 4.11
CA ILE A 7 -12.93 -1.19 3.80
C ILE A 7 -13.77 0.06 4.12
N ASN A 8 -13.54 0.68 5.28
CA ASN A 8 -14.42 1.72 5.81
C ASN A 8 -14.09 3.13 5.30
N ASP A 9 -12.80 3.48 5.19
CA ASP A 9 -12.39 4.88 4.97
C ASP A 9 -11.97 5.20 3.53
N THR A 10 -11.91 4.20 2.63
CA THR A 10 -11.46 4.38 1.23
C THR A 10 -10.18 5.22 1.13
N LEU A 11 -9.11 4.73 1.76
CA LEU A 11 -7.84 5.46 1.93
C LEU A 11 -7.08 5.73 0.63
N LEU A 12 -7.43 5.02 -0.44
CA LEU A 12 -6.83 5.16 -1.76
C LEU A 12 -7.88 5.68 -2.77
N PRO A 13 -7.48 6.52 -3.73
CA PRO A 13 -8.40 6.99 -4.76
C PRO A 13 -8.80 5.85 -5.71
N ASN A 14 -10.06 5.84 -6.13
CA ASN A 14 -10.64 4.80 -6.99
C ASN A 14 -10.30 3.38 -6.50
N GLN A 15 -10.34 3.18 -5.18
CA GLN A 15 -10.04 1.91 -4.56
C GLN A 15 -11.10 0.87 -4.91
N GLN A 16 -10.66 -0.35 -5.18
CA GLN A 16 -11.47 -1.52 -5.42
C GLN A 16 -10.91 -2.69 -4.64
N ILE A 17 -11.74 -3.30 -3.80
CA ILE A 17 -11.38 -4.53 -3.10
C ILE A 17 -11.55 -5.67 -4.09
N LEU A 18 -10.44 -6.29 -4.50
CA LEU A 18 -10.44 -7.40 -5.45
C LEU A 18 -10.79 -8.71 -4.76
N LYS A 19 -10.24 -8.94 -3.55
CA LYS A 19 -10.46 -10.17 -2.79
C LYS A 19 -10.11 -9.98 -1.32
N GLN A 20 -10.84 -10.67 -0.44
CA GLN A 20 -10.39 -10.95 0.91
C GLN A 20 -9.78 -12.35 0.95
N LEU A 21 -8.57 -12.44 1.48
CA LEU A 21 -7.82 -13.67 1.64
C LEU A 21 -8.28 -14.39 2.92
N GLU A 22 -8.04 -15.71 2.97
CA GLU A 22 -8.47 -16.58 4.08
C GLU A 22 -7.78 -16.23 5.41
N ASP A 23 -6.61 -15.57 5.34
CA ASP A 23 -5.84 -15.07 6.47
C ASP A 23 -6.35 -13.72 7.01
N GLY A 24 -7.38 -13.13 6.38
CA GLY A 24 -7.93 -11.82 6.72
C GLY A 24 -7.31 -10.65 5.95
N SER A 25 -6.27 -10.89 5.14
CA SER A 25 -5.63 -9.88 4.30
C SER A 25 -6.56 -9.43 3.16
N LEU A 26 -6.37 -8.19 2.68
CA LEU A 26 -7.12 -7.67 1.53
C LEU A 26 -6.23 -7.46 0.32
N LEU A 27 -6.68 -7.98 -0.82
CA LEU A 27 -6.15 -7.63 -2.12
C LEU A 27 -6.95 -6.45 -2.66
N ILE A 28 -6.26 -5.32 -2.85
CA ILE A 28 -6.87 -4.05 -3.24
C ILE A 28 -6.20 -3.54 -4.52
N SER A 29 -7.00 -3.00 -5.42
CA SER A 29 -6.55 -2.22 -6.57
C SER A 29 -6.91 -0.76 -6.35
N SER A 30 -6.03 0.16 -6.77
CA SER A 30 -6.30 1.59 -6.79
C SER A 30 -5.86 2.14 -8.13
N ARG A 31 -6.68 3.06 -8.68
CA ARG A 31 -6.35 3.77 -9.91
C ARG A 31 -6.06 5.23 -9.59
N VAL A 32 -4.83 5.62 -9.83
CA VAL A 32 -4.32 6.97 -9.59
C VAL A 32 -3.85 7.60 -10.89
N THR A 33 -4.03 8.91 -11.01
CA THR A 33 -3.48 9.67 -12.13
C THR A 33 -2.00 9.97 -11.91
N LYS A 34 -1.59 10.22 -10.66
CA LYS A 34 -0.20 10.46 -10.27
C LYS A 34 0.14 9.57 -9.07
N LEU A 35 1.23 8.83 -9.17
CA LEU A 35 1.70 7.98 -8.07
C LEU A 35 2.03 8.81 -6.82
N GLY A 36 2.57 10.02 -7.00
CA GLY A 36 2.95 10.93 -5.91
C GLY A 36 1.84 11.23 -4.91
N ASP A 37 0.57 11.22 -5.34
CA ASP A 37 -0.57 11.49 -4.47
C ASP A 37 -0.84 10.34 -3.48
N VAL A 38 -0.44 9.11 -3.82
CA VAL A 38 -0.65 7.92 -2.97
C VAL A 38 0.59 7.46 -2.23
N ILE A 39 1.79 7.88 -2.65
CA ILE A 39 3.05 7.59 -1.93
C ILE A 39 2.96 7.86 -0.42
N PRO A 40 2.49 9.02 0.08
CA PRO A 40 2.48 9.29 1.52
C PRO A 40 1.57 8.32 2.27
N THR A 41 0.40 8.01 1.71
CA THR A 41 -0.50 7.01 2.27
C THR A 41 0.16 5.64 2.32
N LEU A 42 0.71 5.17 1.21
CA LEU A 42 1.37 3.85 1.14
C LEU A 42 2.49 3.75 2.20
N LYS A 43 3.35 4.77 2.30
CA LYS A 43 4.45 4.83 3.29
C LYS A 43 3.94 4.78 4.73
N ALA A 44 2.85 5.47 5.05
CA ALA A 44 2.27 5.47 6.40
C ALA A 44 1.81 4.08 6.87
N TRP A 45 1.49 3.17 5.92
CA TRP A 45 1.04 1.81 6.21
C TRP A 45 2.14 0.75 6.06
N MET A 46 3.35 1.12 5.61
CA MET A 46 4.47 0.18 5.54
C MET A 46 5.00 -0.19 6.94
N PRO A 47 5.45 -1.44 7.16
CA PRO A 47 5.57 -2.54 6.19
C PRO A 47 4.33 -3.44 6.09
N LYS A 48 3.23 -3.08 6.78
CA LYS A 48 2.02 -3.91 6.85
C LYS A 48 1.21 -3.89 5.55
N LEU A 49 1.43 -2.86 4.72
CA LEU A 49 0.96 -2.77 3.34
C LEU A 49 2.11 -3.12 2.38
N GLU A 50 1.83 -4.00 1.41
CA GLU A 50 2.73 -4.32 0.32
C GLU A 50 2.13 -3.90 -1.03
N VAL A 51 2.91 -3.21 -1.85
CA VAL A 51 2.56 -2.94 -3.26
C VAL A 51 2.93 -4.16 -4.10
N LEU A 52 1.96 -4.81 -4.73
CA LEU A 52 2.20 -5.92 -5.66
C LEU A 52 2.54 -5.44 -7.08
N SER A 53 1.95 -4.32 -7.50
CA SER A 53 2.14 -3.76 -8.83
C SER A 53 1.89 -2.24 -8.82
N PRO A 54 2.64 -1.45 -9.61
CA PRO A 54 3.74 -1.86 -10.47
C PRO A 54 5.01 -2.22 -9.67
N VAL A 55 5.79 -3.18 -10.18
CA VAL A 55 7.01 -3.69 -9.50
C VAL A 55 8.04 -2.59 -9.24
N SER A 56 8.14 -1.60 -10.14
CA SER A 56 9.01 -0.44 -9.95
C SER A 56 8.70 0.33 -8.67
N LEU A 57 7.42 0.56 -8.38
CA LEU A 57 6.97 1.23 -7.16
C LEU A 57 7.25 0.39 -5.91
N LYS A 58 6.99 -0.93 -5.98
CA LYS A 58 7.34 -1.86 -4.90
C LYS A 58 8.83 -1.74 -4.55
N LEU A 59 9.70 -1.81 -5.55
CA LEU A 59 11.14 -1.74 -5.36
C LEU A 59 11.59 -0.39 -4.80
N GLU A 60 11.00 0.71 -5.26
CA GLU A 60 11.29 2.05 -4.73
C GLU A 60 10.96 2.15 -3.24
N LEU A 61 9.75 1.73 -2.85
CA LEU A 61 9.30 1.75 -1.46
C LEU A 61 10.16 0.85 -0.55
N ILE A 62 10.51 -0.36 -1.02
CA ILE A 62 11.40 -1.27 -0.26
C ILE A 62 12.80 -0.66 -0.10
N ARG A 63 13.35 -0.05 -1.16
CA ARG A 63 14.65 0.63 -1.08
C ARG A 63 14.65 1.75 -0.05
N GLU A 64 13.61 2.59 -0.04
CA GLU A 64 13.48 3.66 0.93
C GLU A 64 13.31 3.13 2.37
N LEU A 65 12.54 2.07 2.55
CA LEU A 65 12.36 1.43 3.86
C LEU A 65 13.71 0.90 4.39
N ASN A 66 14.45 0.15 3.57
CA ASN A 66 15.76 -0.37 3.95
C ASN A 66 16.75 0.77 4.26
N ALA A 67 16.81 1.79 3.40
CA ALA A 67 17.68 2.95 3.63
C ALA A 67 17.34 3.74 4.89
N SER A 68 16.10 3.64 5.41
CA SER A 68 15.70 4.25 6.68
C SER A 68 16.11 3.39 7.89
N LEU A 69 16.11 2.07 7.73
CA LEU A 69 16.58 1.13 8.75
C LEU A 69 18.11 1.17 8.92
N GLU A 70 18.85 1.37 7.83
CA GLU A 70 20.33 1.49 7.87
C GLU A 70 20.83 2.80 8.51
N ARG A 71 19.93 3.78 8.74
CA ARG A 71 20.25 5.06 9.38
C ARG A 71 20.01 5.07 10.89
N LEU A 72 19.46 3.99 11.44
CA LEU A 72 19.26 3.76 12.88
C LEU A 72 20.44 2.98 13.46
#